data_AF-A0A7S2G6H5-F1
#
_entry.id   AF-A0A7S2G6H5-F1
#
_cell.length_a   1.000
_cell.length_b   1.000
_cell.length_c   1.000
_cell.angle_alpha   90.00
_cell.angle_beta   90.00
_cell.angle_gamma   90.00
#
_symmetry.space_group_name_H-M   'P 1'
#
loop_
_entity.id
_entity.type
_entity.pdbx_description
1 polymer ?
#
loop_
_entity_poly.entity_id
_entity_poly.type
_entity_poly.pdbx_seq_one_letter_code
_entity_poly.pdbx_strand_id
1 'polypeptide(L)'
;TPANTLFGHSVCSDEVNNKDEQLIDLMVSRWKEGFSLGGLGGLPFAGKSGFRAFLHHSPDSGKLLVLFAPHVGIDAEGRVGALQRDGQSAISKACGAAVGAYKAIQKKGAVTAPESSIKDLADVDNSPFDPELGTIVSLLTPRLKGIEEAADPITFVTYQMYTI
;
A
#
# COMPACT_ATOMS: atom_id res chain seq x y z
N THR A 1 11.72 -14.14 -20.15
CA THR A 1 13.05 -14.30 -19.49
C THR A 1 13.53 -12.92 -19.12
N PRO A 2 14.52 -12.75 -18.22
CA PRO A 2 15.02 -11.41 -17.90
C PRO A 2 15.48 -10.62 -19.13
N ALA A 3 16.04 -11.32 -20.13
CA ALA A 3 16.54 -10.69 -21.35
C ALA A 3 15.44 -10.05 -22.24
N ASN A 4 14.16 -10.37 -22.03
CA ASN A 4 13.08 -9.86 -22.86
C ASN A 4 11.82 -9.50 -22.06
N THR A 5 11.98 -9.12 -20.80
CA THR A 5 10.86 -8.71 -19.95
C THR A 5 11.29 -7.58 -19.05
N LEU A 6 10.59 -6.45 -19.14
CA LEU A 6 10.76 -5.34 -18.20
C LEU A 6 9.76 -5.50 -17.05
N PHE A 7 10.27 -5.45 -15.82
CA PHE A 7 9.47 -5.55 -14.62
C PHE A 7 9.07 -4.15 -14.13
N GLY A 8 7.80 -3.98 -13.78
CA GLY A 8 7.27 -2.81 -13.10
C GLY A 8 6.55 -3.23 -11.82
N HIS A 9 6.56 -2.37 -10.81
CA HIS A 9 5.87 -2.65 -9.56
C HIS A 9 5.08 -1.45 -9.04
N SER A 10 3.89 -1.72 -8.53
CA SER A 10 3.03 -0.76 -7.83
C SER A 10 2.78 -1.25 -6.41
N VAL A 11 3.66 -0.86 -5.50
CA VAL A 11 3.57 -1.17 -4.07
C VAL A 11 3.77 0.09 -3.25
N CYS A 12 3.46 0.01 -1.95
CA CYS A 12 3.58 1.14 -1.06
C CYS A 12 5.02 1.63 -0.95
N SER A 13 5.20 2.95 -0.86
CA SER A 13 6.49 3.61 -0.61
C SER A 13 7.15 3.21 0.72
N ASP A 14 6.41 2.54 1.61
CA ASP A 14 6.91 2.03 2.88
C ASP A 14 8.13 1.12 2.67
N GLU A 15 9.21 1.40 3.40
CA GLU A 15 10.52 0.76 3.22
C GLU A 15 10.47 -0.75 3.52
N VAL A 16 9.49 -1.20 4.29
CA VAL A 16 9.31 -2.63 4.63
C VAL A 16 9.07 -3.50 3.40
N ASN A 17 8.59 -2.91 2.29
CA ASN A 17 8.39 -3.62 1.03
C ASN A 17 9.70 -3.75 0.21
N ASN A 18 10.74 -3.00 0.58
CA ASN A 18 11.98 -2.82 -0.17
C ASN A 18 13.21 -3.18 0.69
N LYS A 19 13.14 -4.30 1.40
CA LYS A 19 14.28 -4.89 2.12
C LYS A 19 14.77 -6.15 1.41
N ASP A 20 16.01 -6.54 1.70
CA ASP A 20 16.56 -7.83 1.29
C ASP A 20 15.59 -8.96 1.62
N GLU A 21 15.48 -9.92 0.71
CA GLU A 21 14.57 -11.07 0.80
C GLU A 21 13.06 -10.74 0.76
N GLN A 22 12.68 -9.46 0.64
CA GLN A 22 11.29 -9.08 0.39
C GLN A 22 10.93 -9.24 -1.08
N LEU A 23 9.63 -9.42 -1.34
CA LEU A 23 9.12 -9.78 -2.67
C LEU A 23 9.60 -8.84 -3.79
N ILE A 24 9.63 -7.53 -3.55
CA ILE A 24 10.02 -6.57 -4.58
C ILE A 24 11.51 -6.66 -4.89
N ASP A 25 12.36 -6.74 -3.86
CA ASP A 25 13.80 -6.89 -4.05
C ASP A 25 14.14 -8.21 -4.77
N LEU A 26 13.50 -9.32 -4.38
CA LEU A 26 13.64 -10.61 -5.06
C LEU A 26 13.22 -10.53 -6.54
N MET A 27 12.15 -9.81 -6.85
CA MET A 27 11.66 -9.63 -8.21
C MET A 27 12.58 -8.73 -9.03
N VAL A 28 13.06 -7.61 -8.47
CA VAL A 28 14.06 -6.75 -9.12
C VAL A 28 15.34 -7.52 -9.39
N SER A 29 15.85 -8.30 -8.43
CA SER A 29 17.02 -9.17 -8.62
C SER A 29 16.82 -10.21 -9.75
N ARG A 30 15.61 -10.79 -9.82
CA ARG A 30 15.21 -11.76 -10.86
C ARG A 30 15.14 -11.15 -12.26
N TRP A 31 14.61 -9.93 -12.37
CA TRP A 31 14.34 -9.23 -13.63
C TRP A 31 15.39 -8.14 -13.97
N LYS A 32 16.42 -8.00 -13.13
CA LYS A 32 17.56 -7.06 -13.22
C LYS A 32 17.24 -5.60 -12.97
N GLU A 33 16.06 -5.16 -13.38
CA GLU A 33 15.60 -3.79 -13.20
C GLU A 33 14.12 -3.77 -12.82
N GLY A 34 13.68 -2.70 -12.15
CA GLY A 34 12.30 -2.48 -11.75
C GLY A 34 11.86 -1.06 -12.02
N PHE A 35 10.69 -0.89 -12.64
CA PHE A 35 10.06 0.41 -12.83
C PHE A 35 9.02 0.66 -11.72
N SER A 36 9.26 1.64 -10.87
CA SER A 36 8.32 2.05 -9.82
C SER A 36 7.11 2.78 -10.41
N LEU A 37 5.93 2.16 -10.29
CA LEU A 37 4.63 2.72 -10.69
C LEU A 37 3.79 3.16 -9.49
N GLY A 38 4.14 2.72 -8.28
CA GLY A 38 3.36 2.87 -7.06
C GLY A 38 3.47 4.24 -6.38
N GLY A 39 3.10 4.24 -5.11
CA GLY A 39 3.11 5.37 -4.18
C GLY A 39 2.40 4.95 -2.89
N LEU A 40 1.84 5.87 -2.11
CA LEU A 40 1.18 5.52 -0.83
C LEU A 40 0.11 4.42 -1.01
N GLY A 41 0.12 3.42 -0.11
CA GLY A 41 -0.83 2.31 -0.15
C GLY A 41 -0.65 1.33 -1.33
N GLY A 42 0.30 1.57 -2.22
CA GLY A 42 0.55 0.74 -3.41
C GLY A 42 -0.28 1.09 -4.63
N LEU A 43 -1.03 2.19 -4.59
CA LEU A 43 -1.78 2.68 -5.74
C LEU A 43 -0.82 3.17 -6.84
N PRO A 44 -1.18 3.00 -8.14
CA PRO A 44 -0.31 3.32 -9.26
C PRO A 44 -0.25 4.82 -9.56
N PHE A 45 0.29 5.61 -8.64
CA PHE A 45 0.32 7.07 -8.71
C PHE A 45 1.20 7.65 -9.81
N ALA A 46 2.13 6.85 -10.37
CA ALA A 46 2.83 7.24 -11.60
C ALA A 46 1.85 7.49 -12.78
N GLY A 47 0.66 6.89 -12.71
CA GLY A 47 -0.46 7.16 -13.60
C GLY A 47 -0.19 6.84 -15.07
N LYS A 48 -1.00 7.43 -15.96
CA LYS A 48 -0.89 7.19 -17.41
C LYS A 48 0.47 7.61 -17.97
N SER A 49 1.05 8.70 -17.46
CA SER A 49 2.36 9.19 -17.92
C SER A 49 3.48 8.25 -17.51
N GLY A 50 3.49 7.78 -16.25
CA GLY A 50 4.46 6.80 -15.78
C GLY A 50 4.32 5.45 -16.50
N PHE A 51 3.10 4.97 -16.71
CA PHE A 51 2.89 3.73 -17.46
C PHE A 51 3.30 3.84 -18.94
N ARG A 52 3.13 5.01 -19.56
CA ARG A 52 3.67 5.28 -20.90
C ARG A 52 5.19 5.23 -20.90
N ALA A 53 5.85 5.89 -19.94
CA ALA A 53 7.30 5.81 -19.82
C ALA A 53 7.77 4.35 -19.65
N PHE A 54 7.07 3.56 -18.81
CA PHE A 54 7.33 2.13 -18.67
C PHE A 54 7.19 1.36 -19.99
N LEU A 55 6.14 1.62 -20.79
CA LEU A 55 5.97 1.03 -22.13
C LEU A 55 7.12 1.40 -23.08
N HIS A 56 7.56 2.66 -23.07
CA HIS A 56 8.66 3.14 -23.91
C HIS A 56 10.01 2.49 -23.59
N HIS A 57 10.19 1.98 -22.36
CA HIS A 57 11.41 1.30 -21.93
C HIS A 57 11.38 -0.22 -22.20
N SER A 58 10.25 -0.76 -22.68
CA SER A 58 10.14 -2.18 -22.99
C SER A 58 11.15 -2.60 -24.06
N PRO A 59 11.79 -3.77 -23.94
CA PRO A 59 12.58 -4.35 -25.02
C PRO A 59 11.75 -4.48 -26.30
N ASP A 60 12.41 -4.36 -27.46
CA ASP A 60 11.78 -4.58 -28.76
C ASP A 60 11.15 -5.98 -28.84
N SER A 61 9.86 -6.06 -29.18
CA SER A 61 9.07 -7.30 -29.14
C SER A 61 9.13 -8.05 -27.79
N GLY A 62 9.40 -7.32 -26.70
CA GLY A 62 9.51 -7.82 -25.35
C GLY A 62 8.16 -7.99 -24.65
N LYS A 63 8.24 -8.22 -23.34
CA LYS A 63 7.08 -8.38 -22.46
C LYS A 63 7.18 -7.38 -21.31
N LEU A 64 6.03 -7.05 -20.76
CA LEU A 64 5.94 -6.36 -19.48
C LEU A 64 5.46 -7.35 -18.43
N LEU A 65 6.01 -7.25 -17.23
CA LEU A 65 5.48 -7.89 -16.03
C LEU A 65 5.18 -6.80 -15.01
N VAL A 66 3.96 -6.75 -14.51
CA VAL A 66 3.56 -5.81 -13.46
C VAL A 66 3.14 -6.58 -12.22
N LEU A 67 3.77 -6.27 -11.09
CA LEU A 67 3.32 -6.69 -9.77
C LEU A 67 2.68 -5.49 -9.07
N PHE A 68 1.47 -5.65 -8.56
CA PHE A 68 0.84 -4.62 -7.74
C PHE A 68 0.18 -5.27 -6.52
N ALA A 69 0.32 -4.61 -5.37
CA ALA A 69 -0.31 -5.07 -4.13
C ALA A 69 -0.34 -3.94 -3.08
N PRO A 70 -1.43 -3.85 -2.29
CA PRO A 70 -1.33 -3.23 -0.97
C PRO A 70 -0.51 -4.15 -0.05
N HIS A 71 -0.16 -3.64 1.13
CA HIS A 71 0.51 -4.43 2.16
C HIS A 71 -0.14 -4.19 3.52
N VAL A 72 0.07 -5.13 4.44
CA VAL A 72 -0.31 -5.01 5.84
C VAL A 72 0.76 -5.66 6.72
N GLY A 73 1.14 -4.98 7.78
CA GLY A 73 2.01 -5.52 8.81
C GLY A 73 1.22 -6.34 9.81
N ILE A 74 1.87 -7.34 10.37
CA ILE A 74 1.40 -8.10 11.51
C ILE A 74 2.56 -8.14 12.50
N ASP A 75 2.36 -7.64 13.71
CA ASP A 75 3.40 -7.64 14.73
C ASP A 75 3.49 -8.99 15.48
N ALA A 76 4.41 -9.07 16.44
CA ALA A 76 4.67 -10.27 17.21
C ALA A 76 3.47 -10.70 18.07
N GLU A 77 2.57 -9.77 18.41
CA GLU A 77 1.34 -10.03 19.15
C GLU A 77 0.16 -10.41 18.22
N GLY A 78 0.38 -10.43 16.90
CA GLY A 78 -0.64 -10.77 15.92
C GLY A 78 -1.59 -9.62 15.58
N ARG A 79 -1.26 -8.36 15.93
CA ARG A 79 -2.08 -7.20 15.57
C ARG A 79 -1.92 -6.87 14.10
N VAL A 80 -3.02 -6.97 13.36
CA VAL A 80 -3.07 -6.59 11.94
C VAL A 80 -3.04 -5.07 11.79
N GLY A 81 -2.17 -4.58 10.91
CA GLY A 81 -1.96 -3.15 10.69
C GLY A 81 -0.79 -2.57 11.48
N ALA A 82 -0.05 -3.41 12.20
CA ALA A 82 1.04 -3.02 13.10
C ALA A 82 2.35 -3.71 12.71
N LEU A 83 3.47 -3.03 12.94
CA LEU A 83 4.79 -3.59 12.73
C LEU A 83 5.82 -2.97 13.68
N GLN A 84 6.66 -3.83 14.27
CA GLN A 84 7.89 -3.42 14.95
C GLN A 84 8.95 -3.11 13.90
N ARG A 85 9.39 -1.85 13.85
CA ARG A 85 10.43 -1.41 12.90
C ARG A 85 11.80 -1.43 13.55
N ASP A 86 12.82 -1.68 12.74
CA ASP A 86 14.21 -1.64 13.18
C ASP A 86 14.55 -0.26 13.74
N GLY A 87 15.16 -0.23 14.92
CA GLY A 87 15.56 1.01 15.58
C GLY A 87 14.43 1.82 16.23
N GLN A 88 13.19 1.33 16.25
CA GLN A 88 12.09 1.95 16.99
C GLN A 88 11.78 1.18 18.29
N SER A 89 11.50 1.89 19.38
CA SER A 89 11.04 1.25 20.63
C SER A 89 9.53 1.02 20.65
N ALA A 90 8.79 1.75 19.81
CA ALA A 90 7.34 1.69 19.72
C ALA A 90 6.91 0.99 18.43
N ILE A 91 5.77 0.31 18.51
CA ILE A 91 5.09 -0.29 17.36
C ILE A 91 4.48 0.83 16.51
N SER A 92 4.51 0.65 15.19
CA SER A 92 4.01 1.62 14.22
C SER A 92 3.03 0.98 13.23
N LYS A 93 2.33 1.82 12.47
CA LYS A 93 1.33 1.35 11.49
C LYS A 93 2.00 0.81 10.22
N ALA A 94 1.41 -0.25 9.65
CA ALA A 94 1.77 -0.78 8.34
C ALA A 94 0.54 -1.48 7.71
N CYS A 95 -0.03 -1.05 6.59
CA CYS A 95 0.29 0.15 5.82
C CYS A 95 -0.22 1.43 6.50
N GLY A 96 0.67 2.40 6.75
CA GLY A 96 0.30 3.69 7.33
C GLY A 96 -0.75 4.46 6.52
N ALA A 97 -0.67 4.41 5.18
CA ALA A 97 -1.62 5.09 4.30
C ALA A 97 -3.02 4.47 4.35
N ALA A 98 -3.13 3.13 4.34
CA ALA A 98 -4.42 2.44 4.44
C ALA A 98 -5.10 2.71 5.79
N VAL A 99 -4.35 2.60 6.89
CA VAL A 99 -4.85 2.90 8.24
C VAL A 99 -5.21 4.39 8.38
N GLY A 100 -4.37 5.28 7.86
CA GLY A 100 -4.61 6.72 7.87
C GLY A 100 -5.88 7.10 7.11
N ALA A 101 -6.06 6.55 5.91
CA ALA A 101 -7.25 6.77 5.10
C ALA A 101 -8.52 6.28 5.82
N TYR A 102 -8.48 5.06 6.38
CA TYR A 102 -9.58 4.53 7.17
C TYR A 102 -9.97 5.45 8.34
N LYS A 103 -8.99 5.89 9.14
CA LYS A 103 -9.24 6.82 10.26
C LYS A 103 -9.80 8.16 9.78
N ALA A 104 -9.33 8.68 8.64
CA ALA A 104 -9.87 9.91 8.05
C ALA A 104 -11.33 9.75 7.60
N ILE A 105 -11.71 8.58 7.08
CA ILE A 105 -13.09 8.26 6.70
C ILE A 105 -13.99 8.13 7.93
N GLN A 106 -13.51 7.48 9.00
CA GLN A 106 -14.22 7.40 10.28
C GLN A 106 -14.46 8.78 10.89
N LYS A 107 -13.45 9.66 10.91
CA LYS A 107 -13.58 11.03 11.44
C LYS A 107 -14.63 11.87 10.70
N LYS A 108 -14.92 11.54 9.44
CA LYS A 108 -16.00 12.17 8.65
C LYS A 108 -17.39 11.59 8.93
N GLY A 109 -17.51 10.60 9.81
CA GLY A 109 -18.77 9.90 10.10
C GLY A 109 -19.29 9.07 8.92
N ALA A 110 -18.45 8.80 7.92
CA ALA A 110 -18.88 8.10 6.70
C ALA A 110 -19.04 6.58 6.91
N VAL A 111 -18.40 6.03 7.94
CA VAL A 111 -18.51 4.61 8.33
C VAL A 111 -18.45 4.44 9.84
N THR A 112 -19.22 3.47 10.35
CA THR A 112 -19.08 2.94 11.71
C THR A 112 -18.50 1.54 11.59
N ALA A 113 -17.52 1.21 12.42
CA ALA A 113 -16.79 -0.05 12.31
C ALA A 113 -16.44 -0.59 13.70
N PRO A 114 -16.15 -1.90 13.83
CA PRO A 114 -15.68 -2.49 15.09
C PRO A 114 -14.36 -1.85 15.55
N GLU A 115 -14.03 -2.02 16.83
CA GLU A 115 -12.73 -1.55 17.34
C GLU A 115 -11.58 -2.29 16.64
N SER A 116 -10.59 -1.53 16.14
CA SER A 116 -9.34 -2.10 15.62
C SER A 116 -8.35 -2.37 16.76
N SER A 117 -7.54 -3.43 16.61
CA SER A 117 -6.47 -3.78 17.55
C SER A 117 -5.32 -2.76 17.61
N ILE A 118 -5.27 -1.81 16.67
CA ILE A 118 -4.24 -0.77 16.55
C ILE A 118 -4.69 0.63 17.02
N LYS A 119 -5.72 0.71 17.88
CA LYS A 119 -6.28 1.98 18.36
C LYS A 119 -5.27 2.86 19.12
N ASP A 120 -4.31 2.24 19.79
CA ASP A 120 -3.29 2.93 20.60
C ASP A 120 -2.11 3.47 19.78
N LEU A 121 -2.09 3.24 18.46
CA LEU A 121 -1.03 3.75 17.58
C LEU A 121 -1.29 5.22 17.19
N ALA A 122 -0.32 6.08 17.50
CA ALA A 122 -0.36 7.52 17.26
C ALA A 122 -0.70 7.88 15.81
N ASP A 123 -1.64 8.81 15.62
CA ASP A 123 -1.99 9.36 14.30
C ASP A 123 -0.92 10.34 13.81
N VAL A 124 -0.69 10.34 12.49
CA VAL A 124 0.22 11.29 11.85
C VAL A 124 -0.60 12.48 11.33
N ASP A 125 0.01 13.66 11.42
CA ASP A 125 -0.55 15.01 11.29
C ASP A 125 -1.34 15.32 10.01
N ASN A 126 -2.33 16.21 10.12
CA ASN A 126 -3.16 16.78 9.05
C ASN A 126 -2.41 17.90 8.30
N SER A 127 -1.33 17.54 7.62
CA SER A 127 -0.60 18.48 6.75
C SER A 127 -1.47 18.94 5.57
N PRO A 128 -1.37 20.21 5.13
CA PRO A 128 -2.17 20.75 4.02
C PRO A 128 -1.82 20.16 2.65
N PHE A 129 -0.68 19.48 2.48
CA PHE A 129 -0.27 18.88 1.21
C PHE A 129 -0.16 17.36 1.34
N ASP A 130 -1.28 16.66 1.09
CA ASP A 130 -1.34 15.19 1.09
C ASP A 130 -2.24 14.64 -0.03
N PRO A 131 -1.86 14.83 -1.30
CA PRO A 131 -2.70 14.50 -2.45
C PRO A 131 -2.90 12.99 -2.66
N GLU A 132 -1.89 12.16 -2.35
CA GLU A 132 -2.00 10.71 -2.47
C GLU A 132 -2.96 10.14 -1.42
N LEU A 133 -2.84 10.54 -0.15
CA LEU A 133 -3.80 10.11 0.88
C LEU A 133 -5.20 10.62 0.59
N GLY A 134 -5.35 11.87 0.12
CA GLY A 134 -6.63 12.42 -0.31
C GLY A 134 -7.30 11.57 -1.40
N THR A 135 -6.52 11.10 -2.37
CA THR A 135 -6.98 10.20 -3.43
C THR A 135 -7.39 8.84 -2.86
N ILE A 136 -6.56 8.25 -1.99
CA ILE A 136 -6.87 6.97 -1.33
C ILE A 136 -8.19 7.09 -0.54
N VAL A 137 -8.36 8.15 0.26
CA VAL A 137 -9.61 8.39 1.01
C VAL A 137 -10.81 8.45 0.06
N SER A 138 -10.70 9.18 -1.04
CA SER A 138 -11.78 9.32 -2.02
C SER A 138 -12.17 7.98 -2.65
N LEU A 139 -11.19 7.17 -3.05
CA LEU A 139 -11.44 5.88 -3.70
C LEU A 139 -11.89 4.80 -2.72
N LEU A 140 -11.35 4.82 -1.49
CA LEU A 140 -11.64 3.83 -0.46
C LEU A 140 -13.01 4.04 0.21
N THR A 141 -13.46 5.29 0.39
CA THR A 141 -14.74 5.62 1.05
C THR A 141 -15.92 4.77 0.56
N PRO A 142 -16.23 4.67 -0.76
CA PRO A 142 -17.35 3.86 -1.24
C PRO A 142 -17.15 2.34 -1.08
N ARG A 143 -15.92 1.88 -0.79
CA ARG A 143 -15.58 0.46 -0.60
C ARG A 143 -15.74 -0.01 0.83
N LEU A 144 -15.92 0.89 1.79
CA LEU A 144 -16.02 0.54 3.20
C LEU A 144 -17.44 0.16 3.66
N LYS A 145 -18.40 0.03 2.74
CA LYS A 145 -19.72 -0.51 3.06
C LYS A 145 -19.60 -1.97 3.55
N GLY A 146 -20.20 -2.31 4.69
CA GLY A 146 -20.14 -3.65 5.27
C GLY A 146 -18.97 -3.85 6.24
N ILE A 147 -18.17 -2.82 6.50
CA ILE A 147 -17.07 -2.88 7.47
C ILE A 147 -17.58 -3.12 8.91
N GLU A 148 -18.82 -2.76 9.20
CA GLU A 148 -19.52 -3.01 10.46
C GLU A 148 -19.65 -4.50 10.79
N GLU A 149 -19.66 -5.35 9.77
CA GLU A 149 -19.74 -6.82 9.89
C GLU A 149 -18.35 -7.49 9.87
N ALA A 150 -17.28 -6.71 9.66
CA ALA A 150 -15.94 -7.26 9.53
C ALA A 150 -15.41 -7.81 10.86
N ALA A 151 -14.79 -8.99 10.83
CA ALA A 151 -14.13 -9.55 12.01
C ALA A 151 -12.94 -8.69 12.48
N ASP A 152 -12.18 -8.13 11.53
CA ASP A 152 -11.13 -7.15 11.80
C ASP A 152 -11.20 -6.03 10.75
N PRO A 153 -11.39 -4.76 11.16
CA PRO A 153 -11.60 -3.66 10.22
C PRO A 153 -10.34 -3.36 9.39
N ILE A 154 -9.14 -3.59 9.92
CA ILE A 154 -7.89 -3.30 9.19
C ILE A 154 -7.64 -4.34 8.10
N THR A 155 -7.94 -5.60 8.38
CA THR A 155 -7.95 -6.68 7.39
C THR A 155 -8.94 -6.34 6.27
N PHE A 156 -10.17 -5.94 6.62
CA PHE A 156 -11.17 -5.53 5.63
C PHE A 156 -10.67 -4.36 4.77
N VAL A 157 -10.15 -3.30 5.40
CA VAL A 157 -9.57 -2.14 4.70
C VAL A 157 -8.46 -2.58 3.75
N THR A 158 -7.54 -3.43 4.19
CA THR A 158 -6.44 -3.96 3.36
C THR A 158 -6.97 -4.67 2.12
N TYR A 159 -8.03 -5.48 2.25
CA TYR A 159 -8.69 -6.11 1.09
C TYR A 159 -9.31 -5.08 0.15
N GLN A 160 -9.99 -4.06 0.69
CA GLN A 160 -10.57 -3.01 -0.15
C GLN A 160 -9.51 -2.18 -0.87
N MET A 161 -8.33 -1.97 -0.27
CA MET A 161 -7.19 -1.32 -0.92
C MET A 161 -6.74 -2.03 -2.20
N TYR A 162 -6.93 -3.35 -2.31
CA TYR A 162 -6.64 -4.10 -3.54
C TYR A 162 -7.62 -3.79 -4.68
N THR A 163 -8.77 -3.20 -4.38
CA THR A 163 -9.89 -2.98 -5.32
C THR A 163 -10.02 -1.55 -5.83
N ILE A 164 -9.09 -0.67 -5.45
CA ILE A 164 -9.10 0.77 -5.77
C ILE A 164 -7.90 1.21 -6.59
#